data_AF-A0A957Q1F4-F1
#
_entry.id   AF-A0A957Q1F4-F1
#
_cell.length_a   1.000
_cell.length_b   1.000
_cell.length_c   1.000
_cell.angle_alpha   90.00
_cell.angle_beta   90.00
_cell.angle_gamma   90.00
#
_symmetry.space_group_name_H-M   'P 1'
#
loop_
_entity.id
_entity.type
_entity.pdbx_description
1 polymer ?
#
loop_
_entity_poly.entity_id
_entity_poly.type
_entity_poly.pdbx_seq_one_letter_code
_entity_poly.pdbx_strand_id
1 'polypeptide(L)'
;MRIPERALQFAELVKALDGDGLQQVLDVLVDIDDSRYLHWDEIRHRQPPHGLSHKQWWAAIKLGRERNARPIDEFVSTTGENFEYTLPDMVLEAVHLIDSQSRGSIGVHEPNMSRADRNRYMVSSLIEEAITSSQLEGAATTRKEAVAMLRSGRKPQDQSERMIVNNYLAMQEILKIAGQELTPDVVLNLHRILTLGTLKNPDAC
;
A
#
# COMPACT_ATOMS: atom_id res chain seq x y z
N MET A 1 4.53 -17.10 -7.88
CA MET A 1 5.27 -16.18 -6.99
C MET A 1 6.34 -16.97 -6.27
N ARG A 2 7.61 -16.58 -6.37
CA ARG A 2 8.67 -17.16 -5.53
C ARG A 2 8.50 -16.54 -4.14
N ILE A 3 8.35 -17.37 -3.11
CA ILE A 3 8.25 -16.86 -1.73
C ILE A 3 9.60 -16.21 -1.38
N PRO A 4 9.63 -14.93 -0.98
CA PRO A 4 10.85 -14.28 -0.54
C PRO A 4 11.48 -15.04 0.63
N GLU A 5 12.80 -15.23 0.61
CA GLU A 5 13.49 -15.92 1.69
C GLU A 5 13.53 -15.04 2.92
N ARG A 6 13.19 -15.61 4.08
CA ARG A 6 13.11 -14.85 5.32
C ARG A 6 14.50 -14.39 5.73
N ALA A 7 14.67 -13.08 5.84
CA ALA A 7 15.86 -12.51 6.45
C ALA A 7 15.93 -12.86 7.94
N LEU A 8 17.15 -13.04 8.46
CA LEU A 8 17.37 -13.17 9.91
C LEU A 8 16.87 -11.93 10.63
N GLN A 9 16.26 -12.13 11.80
CA GLN A 9 15.87 -11.02 12.67
C GLN A 9 17.12 -10.32 13.22
N PHE A 10 17.00 -9.06 13.63
CA PHE A 10 18.16 -8.30 14.11
C PHE A 10 18.88 -8.98 15.28
N ALA A 11 18.14 -9.49 16.27
CA ALA A 11 18.70 -10.23 17.39
C ALA A 11 19.45 -11.50 16.95
N GLU A 12 19.02 -12.15 15.87
CA GLU A 12 19.68 -13.31 15.29
C GLU A 12 20.91 -12.91 14.47
N LEU A 13 20.85 -11.77 13.78
CA LEU A 13 21.99 -11.21 13.04
C LEU A 13 23.13 -10.86 13.98
N VAL A 14 22.85 -10.14 15.07
CA VAL A 14 23.87 -9.76 16.05
C VAL A 14 24.52 -11.00 16.68
N LYS A 15 23.74 -12.05 16.97
CA LYS A 15 24.27 -13.33 17.46
C LYS A 15 25.06 -14.11 16.41
N ALA A 16 24.75 -13.91 15.13
CA ALA A 16 25.41 -14.57 14.01
C ALA A 16 26.69 -13.86 13.55
N LEU A 17 27.00 -12.68 14.09
CA LEU A 17 28.28 -12.00 13.91
C LEU A 17 29.29 -12.64 14.87
N ASP A 18 30.35 -13.23 14.32
CA ASP A 18 31.45 -13.87 15.04
C ASP A 18 32.70 -12.97 15.08
N GLY A 19 33.56 -13.17 16.09
CA GLY A 19 34.85 -12.48 16.22
C GLY A 19 34.75 -10.95 16.09
N ASP A 20 35.54 -10.38 15.18
CA ASP A 20 35.55 -8.93 14.88
C ASP A 20 34.40 -8.49 13.98
N GLY A 21 33.44 -9.37 13.66
CA GLY A 21 32.38 -9.12 12.68
C GLY A 21 31.45 -7.95 13.05
N LEU A 22 31.24 -7.69 14.34
CA LEU A 22 30.50 -6.52 14.80
C LEU A 22 31.30 -5.22 14.56
N GLN A 23 32.60 -5.24 14.83
CA GLN A 23 33.47 -4.07 14.61
C GLN A 23 33.51 -3.73 13.12
N GLN A 24 33.70 -4.73 12.26
CA GLN A 24 33.69 -4.55 10.80
C GLN A 24 32.38 -3.94 10.29
N VAL A 25 31.23 -4.35 10.86
CA VAL A 25 29.91 -3.77 10.55
C VAL A 25 29.82 -2.30 10.98
N LEU A 26 30.31 -1.98 12.18
CA LEU A 26 30.28 -0.61 12.70
C LEU A 26 31.20 0.32 11.91
N ASP A 27 32.36 -0.16 11.47
CA ASP A 27 33.35 0.61 10.70
C ASP A 27 32.78 1.08 9.35
N VAL A 28 31.90 0.30 8.73
CA VAL A 28 31.29 0.62 7.42
C VAL A 28 29.89 1.21 7.51
N LEU A 29 29.30 1.31 8.71
CA LEU A 29 27.89 1.63 8.91
C LEU A 29 27.47 2.97 8.26
N VAL A 30 28.38 3.93 8.21
CA VAL A 30 28.14 5.26 7.62
C VAL A 30 28.31 5.25 6.10
N ASP A 31 29.13 4.35 5.56
CA ASP A 31 29.50 4.30 4.14
C ASP A 31 28.66 3.32 3.32
N ILE A 32 27.80 2.52 3.98
CA ILE A 32 26.89 1.60 3.30
C ILE A 32 25.80 2.37 2.58
N ASP A 33 25.73 2.16 1.28
CA ASP A 33 24.62 2.61 0.44
C ASP A 33 23.37 1.76 0.67
N ASP A 34 22.35 2.38 1.30
CA ASP A 34 20.99 1.85 1.43
C ASP A 34 19.93 2.75 0.75
N SER A 35 20.36 3.61 -0.20
CA SER A 35 19.48 4.57 -0.90
C SER A 35 18.30 3.92 -1.61
N ARG A 36 18.50 2.68 -2.11
CA ARG A 36 17.51 1.89 -2.84
C ARG A 36 16.61 1.03 -1.94
N TYR A 37 16.81 1.07 -0.63
CA TYR A 37 16.05 0.31 0.37
C TYR A 37 15.86 -1.17 0.01
N LEU A 38 16.93 -1.84 -0.41
CA LEU A 38 16.86 -3.19 -0.99
C LEU A 38 16.42 -4.22 0.06
N HIS A 39 15.61 -5.20 -0.36
CA HIS A 39 15.24 -6.36 0.46
C HIS A 39 16.38 -7.39 0.53
N TRP A 40 16.38 -8.24 1.56
CA TRP A 40 17.36 -9.31 1.74
C TRP A 40 17.50 -10.23 0.50
N ASP A 41 16.38 -10.59 -0.12
CA ASP A 41 16.38 -11.43 -1.33
C ASP A 41 17.18 -10.84 -2.48
N GLU A 42 17.21 -9.52 -2.56
CA GLU A 42 17.94 -8.81 -3.59
C GLU A 42 19.42 -8.68 -3.20
N ILE A 43 19.71 -8.45 -1.93
CA ILE A 43 21.06 -8.30 -1.36
C ILE A 43 21.86 -9.59 -1.46
N ARG A 44 21.28 -10.75 -1.14
CA ARG A 44 21.96 -12.05 -1.15
C ARG A 44 22.45 -12.48 -2.54
N HIS A 45 21.94 -11.86 -3.61
CA HIS A 45 22.32 -12.12 -4.99
C HIS A 45 23.32 -11.09 -5.54
N ARG A 46 23.73 -10.10 -4.75
CA ARG A 46 24.70 -9.07 -5.13
C ARG A 46 26.06 -9.32 -4.50
N GLN A 47 27.09 -8.68 -5.03
CA GLN A 47 28.41 -8.71 -4.39
C GLN A 47 28.41 -7.79 -3.16
N PRO A 48 28.76 -8.30 -1.96
CA PRO A 48 28.87 -7.45 -0.79
C PRO A 48 29.98 -6.40 -0.97
N PRO A 49 29.74 -5.16 -0.54
CA PRO A 49 30.77 -4.12 -0.57
C PRO A 49 31.79 -4.33 0.57
N HIS A 50 32.91 -3.62 0.49
CA HIS A 50 33.93 -3.54 1.57
C HIS A 50 34.48 -4.90 2.06
N GLY A 51 34.42 -5.96 1.24
CA GLY A 51 34.89 -7.30 1.62
C GLY A 51 34.02 -8.00 2.67
N LEU A 52 32.81 -7.49 2.92
CA LEU A 52 31.87 -8.06 3.89
C LEU A 52 31.33 -9.41 3.40
N SER A 53 30.85 -10.24 4.32
CA SER A 53 29.89 -11.29 4.00
C SER A 53 28.50 -10.69 3.78
N HIS A 54 27.59 -11.42 3.09
CA HIS A 54 26.19 -10.99 2.95
C HIS A 54 25.49 -10.78 4.29
N LYS A 55 25.82 -11.59 5.31
CA LYS A 55 25.26 -11.45 6.66
C LYS A 55 25.73 -10.15 7.32
N GLN A 56 27.01 -9.83 7.22
CA GLN A 56 27.55 -8.57 7.75
C GLN A 56 26.98 -7.36 7.01
N TRP A 57 26.91 -7.42 5.68
CA TRP A 57 26.30 -6.36 4.88
C TRP A 57 24.83 -6.13 5.27
N TRP A 58 24.05 -7.20 5.40
CA TRP A 58 22.66 -7.10 5.84
C TRP A 58 22.50 -6.62 7.28
N ALA A 59 23.37 -7.07 8.20
CA ALA A 59 23.38 -6.60 9.58
C ALA A 59 23.63 -5.10 9.66
N ALA A 60 24.58 -4.59 8.86
CA ALA A 60 24.89 -3.17 8.82
C ALA A 60 23.74 -2.33 8.24
N ILE A 61 23.10 -2.78 7.15
CA ILE A 61 21.87 -2.15 6.63
C ILE A 61 20.78 -2.13 7.69
N LYS A 62 20.51 -3.27 8.34
CA LYS A 62 19.46 -3.39 9.35
C LYS A 62 19.72 -2.48 10.55
N LEU A 63 20.95 -2.41 11.03
CA LEU A 63 21.35 -1.51 12.11
C LEU A 63 21.15 -0.04 11.73
N GLY A 64 21.51 0.33 10.50
CA GLY A 64 21.27 1.68 9.98
C GLY A 64 19.79 2.04 9.90
N ARG A 65 18.95 1.10 9.44
CA ARG A 65 17.49 1.27 9.37
C ARG A 65 16.86 1.38 10.76
N GLU A 66 17.25 0.53 11.71
CA GLU A 66 16.74 0.57 13.09
C GLU A 66 17.10 1.86 13.81
N ARG A 67 18.34 2.36 13.62
CA ARG A 67 18.74 3.66 14.16
C ARG A 67 17.87 4.82 13.65
N ASN A 68 17.37 4.71 12.43
CA ASN A 68 16.56 5.72 11.77
C ASN A 68 15.05 5.41 11.81
N ALA A 69 14.66 4.33 12.49
CA ALA A 69 13.28 3.91 12.60
C ALA A 69 12.50 4.85 13.52
N ARG A 70 11.22 5.01 13.21
CA ARG A 70 10.27 5.82 13.96
C ARG A 70 9.17 4.90 14.45
N PRO A 71 8.89 4.85 15.77
CA PRO A 71 7.78 4.07 16.29
C PRO A 71 6.45 4.68 15.88
N ILE A 72 5.43 3.84 15.81
CA ILE A 72 4.02 4.19 15.69
C ILE A 72 3.38 3.83 17.03
N ASP A 73 3.22 4.83 17.90
CA ASP A 73 2.87 4.60 19.31
C ASP A 73 1.49 3.96 19.49
N GLU A 74 0.54 4.28 18.60
CA GLU A 74 -0.82 3.77 18.64
C GLU A 74 -0.97 2.42 17.91
N PHE A 75 0.06 1.96 17.21
CA PHE A 75 0.04 0.69 16.48
C PHE A 75 0.99 -0.31 17.12
N VAL A 76 0.44 -1.05 18.08
CA VAL A 76 1.17 -2.03 18.90
C VAL A 76 0.77 -3.44 18.48
N SER A 77 1.77 -4.31 18.32
CA SER A 77 1.57 -5.72 18.04
C SER A 77 0.95 -6.46 19.23
N THR A 78 0.47 -7.68 19.00
CA THR A 78 -0.06 -8.55 20.07
C THR A 78 0.99 -8.93 21.12
N THR A 79 2.28 -8.75 20.82
CA THR A 79 3.40 -8.99 21.74
C THR A 79 3.79 -7.74 22.54
N GLY A 80 3.15 -6.60 22.29
CA GLY A 80 3.44 -5.33 22.99
C GLY A 80 4.54 -4.49 22.35
N GLU A 81 5.06 -4.90 21.19
CA GLU A 81 6.07 -4.15 20.44
C GLU A 81 5.41 -3.17 19.47
N ASN A 82 5.88 -1.92 19.45
CA ASN A 82 5.39 -0.91 18.50
C ASN A 82 5.80 -1.31 17.07
N PHE A 83 4.92 -1.06 16.12
CA PHE A 83 5.32 -1.06 14.73
C PHE A 83 6.22 0.14 14.46
N GLU A 84 7.19 -0.04 13.57
CA GLU A 84 8.15 1.00 13.23
C GLU A 84 8.21 1.18 11.72
N TYR A 85 8.58 2.39 11.29
CA TYR A 85 8.83 2.70 9.89
C TYR A 85 10.06 3.59 9.74
N THR A 86 10.67 3.56 8.56
CA THR A 86 11.75 4.49 8.19
C THR A 86 11.26 5.45 7.11
N LEU A 87 11.93 6.59 6.97
CA LEU A 87 11.72 7.51 5.84
C LEU A 87 12.99 7.59 4.97
N PRO A 88 13.21 6.62 4.07
CA PRO A 88 14.29 6.70 3.10
C PRO A 88 14.11 7.90 2.17
N ASP A 89 15.22 8.46 1.69
CA ASP A 89 15.21 9.61 0.78
C ASP A 89 14.35 9.36 -0.47
N MET A 90 14.39 8.14 -1.03
CA MET A 90 13.55 7.79 -2.19
C MET A 90 12.04 7.88 -1.90
N VAL A 91 11.61 7.61 -0.66
CA VAL A 91 10.20 7.73 -0.26
C VAL A 91 9.85 9.19 -0.06
N LEU A 92 10.74 9.97 0.57
CA LEU A 92 10.56 11.41 0.75
C LEU A 92 10.50 12.16 -0.59
N GLU A 93 11.35 11.78 -1.54
CA GLU A 93 11.32 12.30 -2.91
C GLU A 93 9.98 11.97 -3.59
N ALA A 94 9.51 10.73 -3.49
CA ALA A 94 8.22 10.33 -4.04
C ALA A 94 7.05 11.13 -3.42
N VAL A 95 7.04 11.30 -2.10
CA VAL A 95 6.05 12.13 -1.40
C VAL A 95 6.14 13.59 -1.88
N HIS A 96 7.34 14.15 -2.02
CA HIS A 96 7.53 15.51 -2.52
C HIS A 96 7.00 15.68 -3.95
N LEU A 97 7.27 14.72 -4.83
CA LEU A 97 6.76 14.73 -6.20
C LEU A 97 5.23 14.67 -6.20
N ILE A 98 4.62 13.78 -5.41
CA ILE A 98 3.16 13.70 -5.26
C ILE A 98 2.61 15.04 -4.76
N ASP A 99 3.15 15.61 -3.69
CA ASP A 99 2.68 16.88 -3.13
C ASP A 99 2.85 18.07 -4.09
N SER A 100 3.96 18.11 -4.83
CA SER A 100 4.21 19.18 -5.80
C SER A 100 3.24 19.13 -6.98
N GLN A 101 2.94 17.93 -7.49
CA GLN A 101 2.02 17.73 -8.60
C GLN A 101 0.54 17.85 -8.17
N SER A 102 0.24 17.49 -6.92
CA SER A 102 -1.11 17.55 -6.36
C SER A 102 -1.53 18.97 -5.99
N ARG A 103 -0.58 19.87 -5.73
CA ARG A 103 -0.81 21.31 -5.50
C ARG A 103 -1.28 22.00 -6.79
N GLY A 104 -2.59 21.92 -7.05
CA GLY A 104 -3.29 22.63 -8.12
C GLY A 104 -3.83 21.75 -9.26
N SER A 105 -3.34 20.51 -9.39
CA SER A 105 -3.72 19.62 -10.51
C SER A 105 -4.78 18.58 -10.13
N ILE A 106 -4.81 18.14 -8.86
CA ILE A 106 -5.76 17.13 -8.37
C ILE A 106 -6.92 17.85 -7.71
N GLY A 107 -7.73 18.49 -8.54
CA GLY A 107 -8.91 19.20 -8.10
C GLY A 107 -9.05 20.56 -8.75
N VAL A 108 -9.75 20.61 -9.87
CA VAL A 108 -11.05 21.31 -9.86
C VAL A 108 -10.96 22.79 -9.45
N HIS A 109 -9.87 23.46 -9.81
CA HIS A 109 -9.72 24.91 -9.77
C HIS A 109 -9.44 25.44 -11.17
N GLU A 110 -10.22 25.01 -12.17
CA GLU A 110 -10.58 26.00 -13.18
C GLU A 110 -11.54 26.98 -12.49
N PRO A 111 -11.16 28.26 -12.32
CA PRO A 111 -12.01 29.25 -11.65
C PRO A 111 -13.41 29.38 -12.29
N ASN A 112 -13.61 28.83 -13.49
CA ASN A 112 -14.85 28.90 -14.28
C ASN A 112 -15.67 27.60 -14.32
N MET A 113 -15.26 26.52 -13.64
CA MET A 113 -16.01 25.25 -13.73
C MET A 113 -17.30 25.30 -12.90
N SER A 114 -18.43 25.00 -13.55
CA SER A 114 -19.73 24.99 -12.90
C SER A 114 -19.82 23.88 -11.83
N ARG A 115 -20.76 24.02 -10.88
CA ARG A 115 -21.05 22.93 -9.92
C ARG A 115 -21.52 21.64 -10.64
N ALA A 116 -22.21 21.78 -11.77
CA ALA A 116 -22.70 20.64 -12.54
C ALA A 116 -21.56 19.85 -13.18
N ASP A 117 -20.54 20.54 -13.72
CA ASP A 117 -19.38 19.90 -14.34
C ASP A 117 -18.52 19.20 -13.29
N ARG A 118 -18.34 19.80 -12.11
CA ARG A 118 -17.69 19.17 -10.96
C ARG A 118 -18.38 17.88 -10.54
N ASN A 119 -19.71 17.90 -10.44
CA ASN A 119 -20.47 16.71 -10.07
C ASN A 119 -20.36 15.62 -11.14
N ARG A 120 -20.39 15.99 -12.43
CA ARG A 120 -20.21 15.03 -13.54
C ARG A 120 -18.81 14.41 -13.54
N TYR A 121 -17.78 15.21 -13.25
CA TYR A 121 -16.41 14.73 -13.11
C TYR A 121 -16.31 13.74 -11.95
N MET A 122 -16.82 14.09 -10.77
CA MET A 122 -16.84 13.23 -9.59
C MET A 122 -17.49 11.87 -9.90
N VAL A 123 -18.70 11.88 -10.47
CA VAL A 123 -19.41 10.65 -10.85
C VAL A 123 -18.59 9.83 -11.85
N SER A 124 -17.95 10.48 -12.82
CA SER A 124 -17.11 9.78 -13.80
C SER A 124 -15.88 9.14 -13.14
N SER A 125 -15.20 9.84 -12.24
CA SER A 125 -14.06 9.30 -11.49
C SER A 125 -14.44 8.10 -10.62
N LEU A 126 -15.59 8.16 -9.93
CA LEU A 126 -16.11 7.02 -9.16
C LEU A 126 -16.42 5.82 -10.05
N ILE A 127 -17.00 6.05 -11.24
CA ILE A 127 -17.26 4.97 -12.19
C ILE A 127 -15.95 4.33 -12.65
N GLU A 128 -14.95 5.13 -12.99
CA GLU A 128 -13.65 4.60 -13.44
C GLU A 128 -12.91 3.84 -12.35
N GLU A 129 -12.93 4.34 -11.11
CA GLU A 129 -12.30 3.67 -9.98
C GLU A 129 -12.96 2.33 -9.68
N ALA A 130 -14.30 2.26 -9.72
CA ALA A 130 -15.04 1.03 -9.44
C ALA A 130 -14.69 -0.07 -10.44
N ILE A 131 -14.58 0.32 -11.71
CA ILE A 131 -14.23 -0.58 -12.81
C ILE A 131 -12.79 -1.04 -12.66
N THR A 132 -11.85 -0.10 -12.49
CA THR A 132 -10.42 -0.39 -12.46
C THR A 132 -10.06 -1.24 -11.25
N SER A 133 -10.54 -0.89 -10.06
CA SER A 133 -10.32 -1.65 -8.83
C SER A 133 -10.88 -3.08 -8.96
N SER A 134 -12.12 -3.23 -9.47
CA SER A 134 -12.71 -4.56 -9.65
C SER A 134 -11.96 -5.40 -10.70
N GLN A 135 -11.44 -4.78 -11.77
CA GLN A 135 -10.64 -5.48 -12.78
C GLN A 135 -9.30 -5.95 -12.23
N LEU A 136 -8.65 -5.15 -11.36
CA LEU A 136 -7.44 -5.56 -10.64
C LEU A 136 -7.70 -6.78 -9.74
N GLU A 137 -8.91 -6.88 -9.18
CA GLU A 137 -9.37 -8.02 -8.38
C GLU A 137 -9.89 -9.21 -9.22
N GLY A 138 -9.88 -9.09 -10.56
CA GLY A 138 -10.20 -10.18 -11.49
C GLY A 138 -11.59 -10.13 -12.12
N ALA A 139 -12.33 -9.03 -12.01
CA ALA A 139 -13.60 -8.86 -12.71
C ALA A 139 -13.38 -8.81 -14.24
N ALA A 140 -13.99 -9.74 -14.96
CA ALA A 140 -13.86 -9.91 -16.39
C ALA A 140 -14.98 -9.20 -17.17
N THR A 141 -15.18 -7.90 -16.92
CA THR A 141 -16.16 -7.07 -17.64
C THR A 141 -15.45 -5.99 -18.44
N THR A 142 -15.87 -5.75 -19.69
CA THR A 142 -15.27 -4.68 -20.48
C THR A 142 -15.67 -3.31 -19.90
N ARG A 143 -14.77 -2.33 -20.01
CA ARG A 143 -15.06 -0.95 -19.55
C ARG A 143 -16.35 -0.40 -20.18
N LYS A 144 -16.58 -0.67 -21.47
CA LYS A 144 -17.77 -0.19 -22.19
C LYS A 144 -19.07 -0.73 -21.58
N GLU A 145 -19.11 -2.02 -21.28
CA GLU A 145 -20.28 -2.68 -20.66
C GLU A 145 -20.48 -2.21 -19.23
N ALA A 146 -19.41 -2.08 -18.46
CA ALA A 146 -19.45 -1.62 -17.08
C ALA A 146 -19.97 -0.17 -16.97
N VAL A 147 -19.49 0.74 -17.82
CA VAL A 147 -19.98 2.12 -17.89
C VAL A 147 -21.47 2.15 -18.28
N ALA A 148 -21.87 1.37 -19.28
CA ALA A 148 -23.27 1.29 -19.71
C ALA A 148 -24.17 0.75 -18.58
N MET A 149 -23.70 -0.27 -17.85
CA MET A 149 -24.39 -0.84 -16.70
C MET A 149 -24.60 0.22 -15.60
N LEU A 150 -23.52 0.87 -15.16
CA LEU A 150 -23.57 1.86 -14.07
C LEU A 150 -24.42 3.07 -14.43
N ARG A 151 -24.34 3.57 -15.68
CA ARG A 151 -25.15 4.71 -16.15
C ARG A 151 -26.63 4.38 -16.31
N SER A 152 -26.96 3.17 -16.77
CA SER A 152 -28.35 2.74 -16.95
C SER A 152 -29.00 2.29 -15.64
N GLY A 153 -28.21 1.93 -14.63
CA GLY A 153 -28.71 1.38 -13.37
C GLY A 153 -29.29 -0.02 -13.53
N ARG A 154 -29.00 -0.74 -14.63
CA ARG A 154 -29.45 -2.13 -14.79
C ARG A 154 -28.78 -3.02 -13.74
N LYS A 155 -29.44 -4.12 -13.38
CA LYS A 155 -28.88 -5.11 -12.46
C LYS A 155 -27.65 -5.81 -13.09
N PRO A 156 -26.64 -6.19 -12.27
CA PRO A 156 -25.52 -6.99 -12.74
C PRO A 156 -26.00 -8.39 -13.13
N GLN A 157 -25.49 -8.91 -14.24
CA GLN A 157 -25.87 -10.20 -14.81
C GLN A 157 -24.97 -11.34 -14.34
N ASP A 158 -23.73 -11.03 -13.97
CA ASP A 158 -22.74 -12.00 -13.50
C ASP A 158 -21.99 -11.50 -12.25
N GLN A 159 -21.03 -12.32 -11.79
CA GLN A 159 -20.20 -12.00 -10.62
C GLN A 159 -19.27 -10.80 -10.87
N SER A 160 -18.72 -10.64 -12.07
CA SER A 160 -17.78 -9.56 -12.39
C SER A 160 -18.49 -8.21 -12.43
N GLU A 161 -19.67 -8.16 -13.05
CA GLU A 161 -20.55 -7.00 -13.02
C GLU A 161 -20.99 -6.67 -11.60
N ARG A 162 -21.27 -7.68 -10.78
CA ARG A 162 -21.63 -7.48 -9.38
C ARG A 162 -20.50 -6.90 -8.56
N MET A 163 -19.26 -7.35 -8.75
CA MET A 163 -18.09 -6.74 -8.13
C MET A 163 -17.98 -5.25 -8.44
N ILE A 164 -18.15 -4.88 -9.72
CA ILE A 164 -18.11 -3.47 -10.16
C ILE A 164 -19.24 -2.65 -9.53
N VAL A 165 -20.48 -3.17 -9.51
CA VAL A 165 -21.61 -2.48 -8.88
C VAL A 165 -21.36 -2.31 -7.38
N ASN A 166 -20.89 -3.34 -6.70
CA ASN A 166 -20.60 -3.30 -5.27
C ASN A 166 -19.52 -2.25 -4.94
N ASN A 167 -18.44 -2.21 -5.73
CA ASN A 167 -17.36 -1.23 -5.56
C ASN A 167 -17.86 0.21 -5.79
N TYR A 168 -18.67 0.42 -6.84
CA TYR A 168 -19.32 1.71 -7.07
C TYR A 168 -20.21 2.15 -5.90
N LEU A 169 -21.05 1.25 -5.39
CA LEU A 169 -21.91 1.54 -4.23
C LEU A 169 -21.11 1.80 -2.96
N ALA A 170 -20.02 1.06 -2.72
CA ALA A 170 -19.14 1.27 -1.58
C ALA A 170 -18.51 2.66 -1.62
N MET A 171 -18.02 3.11 -2.77
CA MET A 171 -17.47 4.47 -2.89
C MET A 171 -18.52 5.57 -2.76
N GLN A 172 -19.74 5.35 -3.25
CA GLN A 172 -20.85 6.27 -2.98
C GLN A 172 -21.14 6.38 -1.48
N GLU A 173 -21.01 5.28 -0.73
CA GLU A 173 -21.17 5.28 0.72
C GLU A 173 -20.03 6.03 1.41
N ILE A 174 -18.78 5.79 0.99
CA ILE A 174 -17.58 6.51 1.49
C ILE A 174 -17.76 8.01 1.38
N LEU A 175 -18.31 8.51 0.25
CA LEU A 175 -18.56 9.94 0.08
C LEU A 175 -19.61 10.51 1.04
N LYS A 176 -20.58 9.71 1.50
CA LYS A 176 -21.61 10.17 2.46
C LYS A 176 -21.06 10.26 3.88
N ILE A 177 -20.15 9.35 4.23
CA ILE A 177 -19.52 9.30 5.56
C ILE A 177 -18.18 10.06 5.60
N ALA A 178 -17.82 10.75 4.52
CA ALA A 178 -16.59 11.53 4.46
C ALA A 178 -16.54 12.56 5.59
N GLY A 179 -15.44 12.57 6.33
CA GLY A 179 -15.23 13.43 7.50
C GLY A 179 -15.77 12.86 8.82
N GLN A 180 -16.41 11.69 8.81
CA GLN A 180 -16.72 10.94 10.03
C GLN A 180 -15.50 10.14 10.50
N GLU A 181 -15.47 9.77 11.77
CA GLU A 181 -14.42 8.92 12.34
C GLU A 181 -14.45 7.52 11.72
N LEU A 182 -13.29 6.99 11.36
CA LEU A 182 -13.15 5.64 10.81
C LEU A 182 -13.18 4.61 11.95
N THR A 183 -14.31 3.94 12.12
CA THR A 183 -14.48 2.88 13.14
C THR A 183 -14.46 1.48 12.50
N PRO A 184 -14.22 0.42 13.29
CA PRO A 184 -14.34 -0.96 12.79
C PRO A 184 -15.71 -1.26 12.16
N ASP A 185 -16.80 -0.72 12.71
CA ASP A 185 -18.15 -0.89 12.16
C ASP A 185 -18.29 -0.28 10.76
N VAL A 186 -17.68 0.88 10.53
CA VAL A 186 -17.62 1.51 9.20
C VAL A 186 -16.89 0.58 8.22
N VAL A 187 -15.73 0.05 8.61
CA VAL A 187 -14.94 -0.87 7.77
C VAL A 187 -15.73 -2.14 7.46
N LEU A 188 -16.36 -2.75 8.47
CA LEU A 188 -17.18 -3.97 8.30
C LEU A 188 -18.42 -3.70 7.43
N ASN A 189 -19.01 -2.51 7.51
CA ASN A 189 -20.12 -2.14 6.64
C ASN A 189 -19.68 -2.00 5.18
N LEU A 190 -18.56 -1.33 4.92
CA LEU A 190 -17.98 -1.25 3.57
C LEU A 190 -17.64 -2.64 3.04
N HIS A 191 -17.04 -3.50 3.86
CA HIS A 191 -16.74 -4.89 3.50
C HIS A 191 -18.01 -5.66 3.10
N ARG A 192 -19.11 -5.49 3.83
CA ARG A 192 -20.41 -6.10 3.50
C ARG A 192 -20.93 -5.63 2.14
N ILE A 193 -20.82 -4.34 1.83
CA ILE A 193 -21.24 -3.79 0.53
C ILE A 193 -20.39 -4.40 -0.59
N LEU A 194 -19.07 -4.42 -0.42
CA LEU A 194 -18.11 -4.94 -1.40
C LEU A 194 -18.34 -6.43 -1.72
N THR A 195 -18.64 -7.23 -0.70
CA THR A 195 -18.75 -8.69 -0.81
C THR A 195 -20.16 -9.20 -1.11
N LEU A 196 -21.16 -8.30 -1.16
CA LEU A 196 -22.57 -8.68 -1.31
C LEU A 196 -22.81 -9.53 -2.56
N GLY A 197 -23.10 -10.82 -2.36
CA GLY A 197 -23.39 -11.77 -3.43
C GLY A 197 -22.19 -12.10 -4.33
N THR A 198 -20.96 -11.79 -3.91
CA THR A 198 -19.73 -12.15 -4.65
C THR A 198 -18.96 -13.31 -4.02
N LEU A 199 -19.26 -13.68 -2.77
CA LEU A 199 -18.62 -14.79 -2.07
C LEU A 199 -19.17 -16.15 -2.56
N LYS A 200 -18.25 -17.10 -2.83
CA LYS A 200 -18.61 -18.48 -3.19
C LYS A 200 -19.24 -19.24 -2.02
N ASN A 201 -18.83 -18.93 -0.79
CA ASN A 201 -19.42 -19.46 0.44
C ASN A 201 -19.82 -18.28 1.34
N PRO A 202 -21.10 -17.89 1.35
CA PRO A 202 -21.59 -16.76 2.15
C PRO A 202 -21.43 -16.95 3.67
N ASP A 203 -21.37 -18.20 4.14
CA ASP A 203 -21.32 -18.55 5.57
C ASP A 203 -19.89 -18.73 6.10
N ALA A 204 -18.86 -18.47 5.26
CA ALA A 204 -17.46 -18.62 5.64
C ALA A 204 -16.84 -17.36 6.30
N CYS A 205 -17.65 -16.32 6.54
CA CYS A 205 -17.24 -15.07 7.18
C CYS A 205 -17.61 -15.04 8.67
#